data_AF-A0A1G2CG73-F1
#
_entry.id   AF-A0A1G2CG73-F1
#
_cell.length_a   1.000
_cell.length_b   1.000
_cell.length_c   1.000
_cell.angle_alpha   90.00
_cell.angle_beta   90.00
_cell.angle_gamma   90.00
#
_symmetry.space_group_name_H-M   'P 1'
#
loop_
_entity.id
_entity.type
_entity.pdbx_description
1 polymer ?
#
loop_
_entity_poly.entity_id
_entity_poly.type
_entity_poly.pdbx_seq_one_letter_code
_entity_poly.pdbx_strand_id
1 'polypeptide(L)'
;MTNENCRKRFYFAHPVNLYHTELEANAVKFIEAKLPHICVENPNQPHHEAGYTAYKKRSEDSRTQQGMGYFFEEVLPHCDGCVALAFLDGRIGAGVAGEAAFFAEKGRPVHLLNIGERSLRELSESEKQSLIAWTKLRTSPDQTSDGWQIAENELVLSIRETRLRTWKTYNVERRPYEEAHLVSMPEPPGFYPAKK
;
A
#
# COMPACT_ATOMS: atom_id res chain seq x y z
N MET A 1 -23.79 -16.27 -4.30
CA MET A 1 -23.17 -17.54 -3.88
C MET A 1 -21.92 -17.17 -3.10
N THR A 2 -21.97 -17.26 -1.78
CA THR A 2 -20.79 -17.07 -0.93
C THR A 2 -19.86 -18.25 -1.18
N ASN A 3 -18.64 -17.97 -1.60
CA ASN A 3 -17.65 -18.98 -1.93
C ASN A 3 -17.25 -19.70 -0.63
N GLU A 4 -17.83 -20.86 -0.35
CA GLU A 4 -17.58 -21.68 0.86
C GLU A 4 -16.11 -22.13 1.01
N ASN A 5 -15.25 -21.81 0.03
CA ASN A 5 -13.82 -22.11 0.02
C ASN A 5 -12.92 -21.00 0.61
N CYS A 6 -13.47 -19.87 1.03
CA CYS A 6 -12.67 -18.79 1.61
C CYS A 6 -12.28 -19.09 3.06
N ARG A 7 -11.05 -19.58 3.27
CA ARG A 7 -10.55 -19.95 4.60
C ARG A 7 -9.62 -18.92 5.23
N LYS A 8 -9.01 -18.06 4.41
CA LYS A 8 -8.08 -17.01 4.87
C LYS A 8 -8.39 -15.69 4.19
N ARG A 9 -8.26 -14.57 4.92
CA ARG A 9 -8.47 -13.22 4.39
C ARG A 9 -7.13 -12.54 4.16
N PHE A 10 -6.84 -12.17 2.92
CA PHE A 10 -5.59 -11.50 2.56
C PHE A 10 -5.88 -10.06 2.18
N TYR A 11 -5.21 -9.12 2.85
CA TYR A 11 -5.31 -7.70 2.53
C TYR A 11 -4.59 -7.40 1.22
N PHE A 12 -5.26 -6.72 0.29
CA PHE A 12 -4.64 -6.26 -0.95
C PHE A 12 -4.10 -4.85 -0.76
N ALA A 13 -2.81 -4.76 -0.46
CA ALA A 13 -2.09 -3.50 -0.32
C ALA A 13 -1.72 -2.98 -1.71
N HIS A 14 -2.37 -1.91 -2.16
CA HIS A 14 -2.10 -1.28 -3.46
C HIS A 14 -2.28 0.24 -3.42
N PRO A 15 -1.62 0.98 -4.31
CA PRO A 15 -1.73 2.44 -4.32
C PRO A 15 -3.15 2.89 -4.72
N VAL A 16 -3.54 4.04 -4.17
CA VAL A 16 -4.90 4.61 -4.33
C VAL A 16 -5.24 5.00 -5.77
N ASN A 17 -4.24 5.14 -6.64
CA ASN A 17 -4.45 5.38 -8.06
C ASN A 17 -4.88 4.13 -8.85
N LEU A 18 -4.94 2.96 -8.20
CA LEU A 18 -5.56 1.76 -8.75
C LEU A 18 -7.08 1.72 -8.49
N TYR A 19 -7.61 2.49 -7.54
CA TYR A 19 -8.99 2.36 -7.07
C TYR A 19 -10.02 2.60 -8.18
N HIS A 20 -11.02 1.73 -8.27
CA HIS A 20 -12.12 1.71 -9.24
C HIS A 20 -11.68 1.56 -10.70
N THR A 21 -10.51 0.98 -10.94
CA THR A 21 -10.02 0.68 -12.29
C THR A 21 -10.34 -0.75 -12.70
N GLU A 22 -10.39 -1.02 -14.00
CA GLU A 22 -10.45 -2.39 -14.51
C GLU A 22 -9.22 -3.21 -14.07
N LEU A 23 -8.08 -2.54 -13.93
CA LEU A 23 -6.83 -3.15 -13.47
C LEU A 23 -6.94 -3.68 -12.05
N GLU A 24 -7.58 -2.94 -11.14
CA GLU A 24 -7.89 -3.39 -9.78
C GLU A 24 -8.77 -4.64 -9.79
N ALA A 25 -9.87 -4.61 -10.53
CA ALA A 25 -10.80 -5.74 -10.61
C ALA A 25 -10.12 -6.99 -11.19
N ASN A 26 -9.26 -6.81 -12.19
CA ASN A 26 -8.50 -7.90 -12.79
C ASN A 26 -7.39 -8.42 -11.87
N ALA A 27 -6.75 -7.55 -11.09
CA ALA A 27 -5.77 -7.94 -10.08
C ALA A 27 -6.41 -8.83 -8.99
N VAL A 28 -7.58 -8.45 -8.48
CA VAL A 28 -8.33 -9.25 -7.50
C VAL A 28 -8.63 -10.65 -8.07
N LYS A 29 -9.19 -10.73 -9.28
CA LYS A 29 -9.46 -12.02 -9.94
C LYS A 29 -8.20 -12.86 -10.13
N PHE A 30 -7.09 -12.22 -10.48
CA PHE A 30 -5.81 -12.90 -10.67
C PHE A 30 -5.27 -13.45 -9.35
N ILE A 31 -5.37 -12.68 -8.26
CA ILE A 31 -4.98 -13.10 -6.91
C ILE A 31 -5.79 -14.33 -6.48
N GLU A 32 -7.12 -14.26 -6.60
CA GLU A 32 -8.03 -15.36 -6.22
C GLU A 32 -7.78 -16.61 -7.06
N ALA A 33 -7.46 -16.46 -8.35
CA ALA A 33 -7.11 -17.58 -9.22
C ALA A 33 -5.76 -18.23 -8.86
N LYS A 34 -4.79 -17.46 -8.36
CA LYS A 34 -3.46 -17.96 -7.96
C LYS A 34 -3.41 -18.49 -6.54
N LEU A 35 -4.30 -18.02 -5.66
CA LEU A 35 -4.38 -18.41 -4.27
C LEU A 35 -5.82 -18.87 -3.95
N PRO A 36 -6.24 -20.08 -4.40
CA PRO A 36 -7.65 -20.49 -4.42
C PRO A 36 -8.33 -20.66 -3.04
N HIS A 37 -7.59 -20.50 -1.93
CA HIS A 37 -8.10 -20.62 -0.56
C HIS A 37 -8.23 -19.29 0.18
N ILE A 38 -7.92 -18.17 -0.49
CA ILE A 38 -7.98 -16.83 0.10
C ILE A 38 -9.18 -16.04 -0.42
N CYS A 39 -9.71 -15.14 0.40
CA CYS A 39 -10.46 -13.98 -0.06
C CYS A 39 -9.57 -12.75 -0.02
N VAL A 40 -9.78 -11.85 -0.97
CA VAL A 40 -9.16 -10.54 -0.97
C VAL A 40 -9.97 -9.55 -0.11
N GLU A 41 -9.35 -8.97 0.91
CA GLU A 41 -9.82 -7.74 1.55
C GLU A 41 -9.24 -6.56 0.77
N ASN A 42 -10.09 -5.89 -0.02
CA ASN A 42 -9.66 -4.76 -0.83
C ASN A 42 -9.97 -3.44 -0.07
N PRO A 43 -8.97 -2.57 0.17
CA PRO A 43 -9.18 -1.30 0.89
C PRO A 43 -10.18 -0.33 0.23
N ASN A 44 -10.47 -0.52 -1.05
CA ASN A 44 -11.42 0.26 -1.83
C ASN A 44 -12.89 -0.22 -1.70
N GLN A 45 -13.20 -1.04 -0.68
CA GLN A 45 -14.58 -1.46 -0.41
C GLN A 45 -15.38 -0.36 0.34
N PRO A 46 -16.70 -0.21 0.09
CA PRO A 46 -17.49 0.87 0.66
C PRO A 46 -17.48 0.96 2.20
N HIS A 47 -17.37 -0.16 2.91
CA HIS A 47 -17.31 -0.15 4.37
C HIS A 47 -16.00 0.46 4.91
N HIS A 48 -14.90 0.38 4.16
CA HIS A 48 -13.63 0.99 4.56
C HIS A 48 -13.66 2.51 4.44
N GLU A 49 -14.37 3.07 3.44
CA GLU A 49 -14.58 4.52 3.35
C GLU A 49 -15.37 5.04 4.56
N ALA A 50 -16.44 4.32 4.94
CA ALA A 50 -17.22 4.64 6.12
C ALA A 50 -16.38 4.52 7.42
N GLY A 51 -15.62 3.44 7.56
CA GLY A 51 -14.73 3.20 8.70
C GLY A 51 -13.64 4.25 8.84
N TYR A 52 -12.94 4.55 7.75
CA TYR A 52 -11.91 5.60 7.67
C TYR A 52 -12.48 6.96 8.08
N THR A 53 -13.65 7.34 7.56
CA THR A 53 -14.30 8.62 7.88
C THR A 53 -14.69 8.70 9.35
N ALA A 54 -15.26 7.61 9.89
CA ALA A 54 -15.66 7.53 11.29
C ALA A 54 -14.46 7.54 12.24
N TYR A 55 -13.35 6.92 11.86
CA TYR A 55 -12.11 6.91 12.62
C TYR A 55 -11.47 8.31 12.64
N LYS A 56 -11.38 8.96 11.47
CA LYS A 56 -10.84 10.32 11.33
C LYS A 56 -11.57 11.35 12.20
N LYS A 57 -12.90 11.21 12.37
CA LYS A 57 -13.71 12.10 13.22
C LYS A 57 -13.42 11.94 14.73
N ARG A 58 -12.93 10.78 15.16
CA ARG A 58 -12.68 10.45 16.59
C ARG A 58 -11.30 10.86 17.07
N SER A 59 -10.35 11.08 16.16
CA SER A 59 -8.97 11.40 16.50
C SER A 59 -8.82 12.89 16.84
N GLU A 60 -8.74 13.21 18.14
CA GLU A 60 -8.45 14.57 18.65
C GLU A 60 -6.95 14.92 18.60
N ASP A 61 -6.07 13.95 18.41
CA ASP A 61 -4.61 14.15 18.44
C ASP A 61 -4.05 14.35 17.02
N SER A 62 -3.49 15.52 16.76
CA SER A 62 -3.03 16.01 15.45
C SER A 62 -1.69 15.41 14.98
N ARG A 63 -1.16 14.42 15.70
CA ARG A 63 0.24 13.97 15.56
C ARG A 63 0.46 12.69 14.77
N THR A 64 -0.59 11.96 14.39
CA THR A 64 -0.47 10.75 13.55
C THR A 64 -1.47 10.80 12.39
N GLN A 65 -1.08 10.24 11.25
CA GLN A 65 -1.73 10.35 9.93
C GLN A 65 -3.24 10.09 9.98
N GLN A 66 -4.03 11.17 10.12
CA GLN A 66 -5.46 11.13 10.42
C GLN A 66 -6.24 10.33 9.36
N GLY A 67 -6.76 9.19 9.78
CA GLY A 67 -7.53 8.22 8.99
C GLY A 67 -6.77 6.94 8.65
N MET A 68 -5.44 6.98 8.43
CA MET A 68 -4.69 5.75 8.11
C MET A 68 -4.62 4.76 9.28
N GLY A 69 -4.73 5.26 10.52
CA GLY A 69 -4.83 4.42 11.73
C GLY A 69 -5.97 3.41 11.66
N TYR A 70 -7.08 3.73 10.98
CA TYR A 70 -8.19 2.80 10.74
C TYR A 70 -7.72 1.48 10.15
N PHE A 71 -6.86 1.50 9.12
CA PHE A 71 -6.41 0.27 8.50
C PHE A 71 -5.54 -0.54 9.46
N PHE A 72 -4.55 0.09 10.10
CA PHE A 72 -3.60 -0.60 10.99
C PHE A 72 -4.24 -1.12 12.29
N GLU A 73 -5.28 -0.47 12.79
CA GLU A 73 -5.93 -0.81 14.07
C GLU A 73 -7.19 -1.66 13.89
N GLU A 74 -7.95 -1.47 12.80
CA GLU A 74 -9.29 -2.06 12.63
C GLU A 74 -9.42 -3.00 11.43
N VAL A 75 -8.45 -3.03 10.50
CA VAL A 75 -8.53 -3.86 9.28
C VAL A 75 -7.45 -4.91 9.24
N LEU A 76 -6.17 -4.49 9.19
CA LEU A 76 -5.03 -5.39 9.04
C LEU A 76 -4.95 -6.47 10.14
N PRO A 77 -5.27 -6.21 11.42
CA PRO A 77 -5.24 -7.24 12.47
C PRO A 77 -6.12 -8.47 12.16
N HIS A 78 -7.23 -8.25 11.46
CA HIS A 78 -8.23 -9.27 11.11
C HIS A 78 -7.93 -10.01 9.78
N CYS A 79 -6.82 -9.70 9.13
CA CYS A 79 -6.36 -10.37 7.92
C CYS A 79 -5.24 -11.38 8.23
N ASP A 80 -5.21 -12.51 7.53
CA ASP A 80 -4.24 -13.59 7.71
C ASP A 80 -2.92 -13.36 6.95
N GLY A 81 -2.90 -12.43 6.00
CA GLY A 81 -1.73 -12.14 5.17
C GLY A 81 -1.97 -10.91 4.28
N CYS A 82 -0.98 -10.63 3.44
CA CYS A 82 -0.99 -9.48 2.52
C CYS A 82 -0.60 -9.90 1.10
N VAL A 83 -1.22 -9.26 0.12
CA VAL A 83 -0.73 -9.17 -1.25
C VAL A 83 -0.36 -7.71 -1.51
N ALA A 84 0.93 -7.44 -1.67
CA ALA A 84 1.49 -6.13 -1.99
C ALA A 84 1.59 -5.96 -3.51
N LEU A 85 0.94 -4.94 -4.06
CA LEU A 85 1.06 -4.59 -5.46
C LEU A 85 2.34 -3.79 -5.73
N ALA A 86 3.18 -4.33 -6.61
CA ALA A 86 4.33 -3.64 -7.18
C ALA A 86 3.92 -2.77 -8.38
N PHE A 87 4.59 -1.63 -8.50
CA PHE A 87 4.70 -0.89 -9.77
C PHE A 87 5.35 -1.79 -10.84
N LEU A 88 5.23 -1.43 -12.13
CA LEU A 88 5.73 -2.27 -13.23
C LEU A 88 7.25 -2.49 -13.21
N ASP A 89 8.01 -1.65 -12.49
CA ASP A 89 9.44 -1.85 -12.24
C ASP A 89 9.73 -2.82 -11.08
N GLY A 90 8.71 -3.46 -10.51
CA GLY A 90 8.84 -4.45 -9.43
C GLY A 90 8.96 -3.84 -8.03
N ARG A 91 9.02 -2.52 -7.91
CA ARG A 91 9.13 -1.81 -6.62
C ARG A 91 7.75 -1.51 -6.03
N ILE A 92 7.66 -1.40 -4.71
CA ILE A 92 6.44 -1.03 -3.98
C ILE A 92 6.52 0.37 -3.40
N GLY A 93 5.37 1.05 -3.36
CA GLY A 93 5.26 2.37 -2.75
C GLY A 93 5.31 2.32 -1.22
N ALA A 94 5.70 3.43 -0.60
CA ALA A 94 5.84 3.58 0.85
C ALA A 94 4.59 3.21 1.66
N GLY A 95 3.39 3.44 1.13
CA GLY A 95 2.12 3.04 1.77
C GLY A 95 1.97 1.53 1.81
N VAL A 96 2.04 0.90 0.62
CA VAL A 96 2.01 -0.56 0.43
C VAL A 96 3.09 -1.25 1.26
N ALA A 97 4.30 -0.67 1.32
CA ALA A 97 5.39 -1.17 2.12
C ALA A 97 5.06 -1.20 3.62
N GLY A 98 4.45 -0.13 4.15
CA GLY A 98 4.05 -0.08 5.56
C GLY A 98 2.98 -1.13 5.90
N GLU A 99 2.01 -1.33 5.02
CA GLU A 99 0.97 -2.36 5.19
C GLU A 99 1.58 -3.77 5.10
N ALA A 100 2.44 -4.03 4.12
CA ALA A 100 3.13 -5.32 3.98
C ALA A 100 4.06 -5.62 5.17
N ALA A 101 4.76 -4.60 5.68
CA ALA A 101 5.62 -4.72 6.86
C ALA A 101 4.84 -5.17 8.09
N PHE A 102 3.63 -4.65 8.31
CA PHE A 102 2.77 -5.06 9.42
C PHE A 102 2.53 -6.58 9.47
N PHE A 103 2.35 -7.22 8.31
CA PHE A 103 2.19 -8.68 8.23
C PHE A 103 3.51 -9.41 8.39
N ALA A 104 4.58 -8.90 7.78
CA ALA A 104 5.93 -9.46 7.91
C ALA A 104 6.39 -9.51 9.38
N GLU A 105 6.19 -8.43 10.14
CA GLU A 105 6.53 -8.36 11.58
C GLU A 105 5.78 -9.40 12.43
N LYS A 106 4.58 -9.81 11.99
CA LYS A 106 3.75 -10.81 12.66
C LYS A 106 4.01 -12.24 12.16
N GLY A 107 5.00 -12.44 11.29
CA GLY A 107 5.28 -13.74 10.66
C GLY A 107 4.15 -14.22 9.74
N ARG A 108 3.29 -13.31 9.25
CA ARG A 108 2.19 -13.63 8.34
C ARG A 108 2.69 -13.62 6.88
N PRO A 109 2.07 -14.42 5.97
CA PRO A 109 2.48 -14.45 4.57
C PRO A 109 2.32 -13.09 3.90
N VAL A 110 3.32 -12.72 3.09
CA VAL A 110 3.32 -11.50 2.27
C VAL A 110 3.68 -11.90 0.85
N HIS A 111 2.76 -11.67 -0.09
CA HIS A 111 2.97 -11.93 -1.50
C HIS A 111 3.23 -10.63 -2.24
N LEU A 112 4.13 -10.65 -3.21
CA LEU A 112 4.35 -9.58 -4.16
C LEU A 112 3.61 -9.91 -5.46
N LEU A 113 2.69 -9.02 -5.86
CA LEU A 113 2.03 -9.07 -7.15
C LEU A 113 2.74 -8.09 -8.11
N ASN A 114 3.22 -8.59 -9.23
CA ASN A 114 3.64 -7.77 -10.37
C ASN A 114 2.68 -8.01 -11.53
N ILE A 115 1.88 -7.00 -11.87
CA ILE A 115 0.88 -7.11 -12.94
C ILE A 115 1.54 -7.13 -14.32
N GLY A 116 2.65 -6.41 -14.51
CA GLY A 116 3.39 -6.37 -15.77
C GLY A 116 3.97 -7.72 -16.15
N GLU A 117 4.56 -8.40 -15.17
CA GLU A 117 5.10 -9.76 -15.34
C GLU A 117 4.03 -10.85 -15.19
N ARG A 118 2.80 -10.48 -14.79
CA ARG A 118 1.72 -11.40 -14.43
C ARG A 118 2.19 -12.47 -13.43
N SER A 119 2.94 -12.03 -12.43
CA SER A 119 3.58 -12.89 -11.44
C SER A 119 3.04 -12.61 -10.04
N LEU A 120 2.90 -13.67 -9.25
CA LEU A 120 2.55 -13.61 -7.83
C LEU A 120 3.47 -14.56 -7.09
N ARG A 121 4.27 -14.04 -6.16
CA ARG A 121 5.24 -14.83 -5.38
C ARG A 121 5.20 -14.41 -3.92
N GLU A 122 5.53 -15.32 -3.02
CA GLU A 122 5.79 -14.94 -1.63
C GLU A 122 7.13 -14.20 -1.52
N LEU A 123 7.21 -13.20 -0.64
CA LEU A 123 8.48 -12.58 -0.29
C LEU A 123 9.34 -13.55 0.51
N SER A 124 10.63 -13.60 0.17
CA SER A 124 11.65 -14.31 0.95
C SER A 124 11.84 -13.66 2.33
N GLU A 125 12.47 -14.39 3.24
CA GLU A 125 12.73 -13.87 4.59
C GLU A 125 13.63 -12.63 4.56
N SER A 126 14.66 -12.58 3.70
CA SER A 126 15.52 -11.40 3.55
C SER A 126 14.77 -10.17 3.01
N GLU A 127 13.81 -10.37 2.10
CA GLU A 127 12.94 -9.29 1.62
C GLU A 127 12.01 -8.79 2.72
N LYS A 128 11.42 -9.70 3.51
CA LYS A 128 10.60 -9.36 4.68
C LYS A 128 11.41 -8.56 5.71
N GLN A 129 12.64 -8.98 6.03
CA GLN A 129 13.50 -8.24 6.96
C GLN A 129 13.90 -6.86 6.43
N SER A 130 14.23 -6.76 5.13
CA SER A 130 14.53 -5.47 4.49
C SER A 130 13.35 -4.50 4.54
N LEU A 131 12.13 -5.02 4.32
CA LEU A 131 10.88 -4.27 4.38
C LEU A 131 10.58 -3.75 5.80
N ILE A 132 10.78 -4.60 6.81
CA ILE A 132 10.62 -4.25 8.23
C ILE A 132 11.62 -3.17 8.62
N ALA A 133 12.90 -3.35 8.28
CA ALA A 133 13.96 -2.40 8.59
C ALA A 133 13.68 -1.02 7.98
N TRP A 134 13.28 -0.99 6.71
CA TRP A 134 12.90 0.25 6.02
C TRP A 134 11.73 0.97 6.72
N THR A 135 10.71 0.22 7.13
CA THR A 135 9.52 0.80 7.78
C THR A 135 9.83 1.35 9.17
N LYS A 136 10.72 0.70 9.93
CA LYS A 136 11.19 1.20 11.24
C LYS A 136 11.99 2.49 11.12
N LEU A 137 12.86 2.59 10.12
CA LEU A 137 13.58 3.82 9.81
C LEU A 137 12.62 4.97 9.49
N ARG A 138 11.54 4.66 8.76
CA ARG A 138 10.50 5.64 8.41
C ARG A 138 9.76 6.22 9.62
N THR A 139 9.56 5.42 10.66
CA THR A 139 8.81 5.81 11.86
C THR A 139 9.71 6.29 13.00
N SER A 140 11.02 6.46 12.78
CA SER A 140 11.97 6.85 13.82
C SER A 140 11.74 8.30 14.29
N PRO A 141 11.76 8.59 15.60
CA PRO A 141 11.62 9.94 16.16
C PRO A 141 12.71 10.93 15.72
N ASP A 142 13.89 10.42 15.34
CA ASP A 142 15.04 11.24 14.90
C ASP A 142 14.91 11.72 13.45
N GLN A 143 13.84 11.31 12.75
CA GLN A 143 13.45 11.95 11.51
C GLN A 143 12.96 13.36 11.86
N THR A 144 13.81 14.37 11.62
CA THR A 144 13.37 15.75 11.49
C THR A 144 12.21 15.80 10.51
N SER A 145 11.36 16.83 10.59
CA SER A 145 10.02 17.03 9.99
C SER A 145 9.80 16.69 8.50
N ASP A 146 10.82 16.16 7.83
CA ASP A 146 10.85 15.73 6.46
C ASP A 146 11.17 14.24 6.35
N GLY A 147 10.15 13.37 6.55
CA GLY A 147 10.14 11.96 6.11
C GLY A 147 10.37 11.75 4.60
N TRP A 148 10.83 12.79 3.92
CA TRP A 148 11.35 12.86 2.57
C TRP A 148 12.69 12.17 2.38
N GLN A 149 13.49 12.01 3.45
CA GLN A 149 14.89 11.57 3.34
C GLN A 149 15.13 10.06 3.48
N ILE A 150 14.10 9.25 3.76
CA ILE A 150 14.30 7.80 3.76
C ILE A 150 14.57 7.36 2.33
N ALA A 151 15.82 6.98 2.09
CA ALA A 151 16.28 6.48 0.81
C ALA A 151 15.46 5.26 0.39
N GLU A 152 15.31 5.10 -0.91
CA GLU A 152 14.80 3.86 -1.49
C GLU A 152 15.73 2.69 -1.14
N ASN A 153 15.18 1.48 -1.18
CA ASN A 153 15.96 0.26 -1.25
C ASN A 153 15.56 -0.52 -2.50
N GLU A 154 16.09 -1.73 -2.67
CA GLU A 154 15.84 -2.55 -3.86
C GLU A 154 14.33 -2.83 -4.10
N LEU A 155 13.54 -2.92 -3.02
CA LEU A 155 12.12 -3.27 -3.07
C LEU A 155 11.19 -2.06 -2.88
N VAL A 156 11.57 -1.08 -2.06
CA VAL A 156 10.69 -0.01 -1.57
C VAL A 156 11.15 1.36 -2.07
N LEU A 157 10.22 2.08 -2.69
CA LEU A 157 10.43 3.46 -3.11
C LEU A 157 10.47 4.43 -1.92
N SER A 158 11.22 5.52 -2.07
CA SER A 158 11.13 6.65 -1.15
C SER A 158 9.69 7.19 -1.06
N ILE A 159 9.36 7.88 0.04
CA ILE A 159 8.05 8.55 0.19
C ILE A 159 7.84 9.56 -0.94
N ARG A 160 8.89 10.30 -1.31
CA ARG A 160 8.88 11.27 -2.41
C ARG A 160 8.43 10.62 -3.71
N GLU A 161 9.14 9.58 -4.12
CA GLU A 161 8.90 8.91 -5.40
C GLU A 161 7.55 8.21 -5.41
N THR A 162 7.15 7.61 -4.29
CA THR A 162 5.80 7.04 -4.12
C THR A 162 4.72 8.07 -4.43
N ARG A 163 4.84 9.30 -3.90
CA ARG A 163 3.86 10.37 -4.14
C ARG A 163 3.84 10.80 -5.60
N LEU A 164 5.00 11.01 -6.21
CA LEU A 164 5.12 11.45 -7.60
C LEU A 164 4.55 10.43 -8.60
N ARG A 165 4.71 9.14 -8.30
CA ARG A 165 4.11 8.04 -9.07
C ARG A 165 2.60 7.93 -8.85
N THR A 166 2.11 8.22 -7.65
CA THR A 166 0.67 8.08 -7.33
C THR A 166 -0.16 9.27 -7.78
N TRP A 167 0.40 10.48 -7.77
CA TRP A 167 -0.35 11.73 -7.95
C TRP A 167 0.21 12.58 -9.10
N LYS A 168 -0.67 13.29 -9.80
CA LYS A 168 -0.31 14.44 -10.65
C LYS A 168 -0.27 15.73 -9.82
N THR A 169 -1.18 15.84 -8.86
CA THR A 169 -1.19 16.86 -7.80
C THR A 169 -1.50 16.17 -6.49
N TYR A 170 -0.65 16.36 -5.48
CA TYR A 170 -0.69 15.57 -4.26
C TYR A 170 -2.06 15.68 -3.55
N ASN A 171 -2.70 14.54 -3.28
CA ASN A 171 -4.04 14.41 -2.69
C ASN A 171 -5.18 15.11 -3.46
N VAL A 172 -4.97 15.47 -4.72
CA VAL A 172 -5.99 16.15 -5.56
C VAL A 172 -6.29 15.34 -6.82
N GLU A 173 -5.28 15.06 -7.64
CA GLU A 173 -5.45 14.35 -8.91
C GLU A 173 -4.55 13.11 -8.93
N ARG A 174 -5.15 11.93 -9.06
CA ARG A 174 -4.45 10.65 -9.17
C ARG A 174 -3.84 10.50 -10.55
N ARG A 175 -2.62 9.97 -10.62
CA ARG A 175 -1.97 9.60 -11.88
C ARG A 175 -2.47 8.23 -12.34
N PRO A 176 -2.80 7.99 -13.62
CA PRO A 176 -3.08 6.65 -14.13
C PRO A 176 -2.00 5.65 -13.71
N TYR A 177 -2.39 4.46 -13.29
CA TYR A 177 -1.45 3.49 -12.74
C TYR A 177 -0.33 3.19 -13.74
N GLU A 178 -0.67 3.02 -15.01
CA GLU A 178 0.21 2.69 -16.13
C GLU A 178 1.30 3.75 -16.38
N GLU A 179 1.11 4.99 -15.91
CA GLU A 179 2.09 6.07 -15.99
C GLU A 179 3.01 6.13 -14.75
N ALA A 180 2.72 5.35 -13.70
CA ALA A 180 3.32 5.46 -12.37
C ALA A 180 4.64 4.68 -12.22
N HIS A 181 5.36 4.40 -13.30
CA HIS A 181 6.43 3.40 -13.33
C HIS A 181 7.79 3.93 -13.81
N LEU A 182 7.99 5.25 -13.84
CA LEU A 182 9.29 5.84 -14.17
C LEU A 182 10.23 5.69 -12.97
N VAL A 183 11.49 5.31 -13.22
CA VAL A 183 12.54 5.14 -12.17
C VAL A 183 12.69 6.41 -11.32
N SER A 184 12.57 7.58 -11.93
CA SER A 184 12.54 8.87 -11.25
C SER A 184 11.55 9.80 -11.95
N MET A 185 10.56 10.27 -11.20
CA MET A 185 9.57 11.22 -11.70
C MET A 185 10.03 12.66 -11.41
N PRO A 186 10.05 13.58 -12.40
CA PRO A 186 10.27 14.98 -12.11
C PRO A 186 9.10 15.54 -11.29
N GLU A 187 9.39 16.38 -10.30
CA GLU A 187 8.36 17.06 -9.52
C GLU A 187 7.78 18.22 -10.33
N PRO A 188 6.47 18.21 -10.65
CA PRO A 188 5.87 19.30 -11.42
C PRO A 188 5.77 20.58 -10.57
N PRO A 189 5.85 21.77 -11.18
CA PRO A 189 5.62 23.02 -10.47
C PRO A 189 4.28 23.01 -9.72
N GLY A 190 4.28 23.34 -8.43
CA GLY A 190 3.07 23.36 -7.61
C GLY A 190 2.51 21.98 -7.23
N PHE A 191 3.32 20.91 -7.31
CA PHE A 191 2.89 19.54 -6.97
C PHE A 191 2.23 19.43 -5.59
N TYR A 192 2.79 20.15 -4.61
CA TYR A 192 2.18 20.33 -3.29
C TYR A 192 1.26 21.55 -3.32
N PRO A 193 -0.06 21.38 -3.07
CA PRO A 193 -0.95 22.50 -2.91
C PRO A 193 -0.45 23.42 -1.78
N ALA A 194 -0.56 24.73 -1.98
CA ALA A 194 -0.33 25.68 -0.89
C ALA A 194 -1.24 25.33 0.30
N LYS A 195 -0.69 25.36 1.52
CA LYS A 195 -1.49 25.18 2.74
C LYS A 195 -2.58 26.27 2.75
N LYS A 196 -3.86 25.85 2.81
CA LYS A 196 -4.98 26.75 3.03
C LYS A 196 -5.01 27.25 4.47
#